data_AF-A0A962DYG7-F1
#
_entry.id   AF-A0A962DYG7-F1
#
_cell.length_a   1.000
_cell.length_b   1.000
_cell.length_c   1.000
_cell.angle_alpha   90.00
_cell.angle_beta   90.00
_cell.angle_gamma   90.00
#
_symmetry.space_group_name_H-M   'P 1'
#
loop_
_entity.id
_entity.type
_entity.pdbx_description
1 polymer ?
#
loop_
_entity_poly.entity_id
_entity_poly.type
_entity_poly.pdbx_seq_one_letter_code
_entity_poly.pdbx_strand_id
1 'polypeptide(L)' 'MLLRIATRKSQLALWQTEHVAARLRALDPDLVVELVPLSTRGDEVLDRSLSAIGGKG' A
#
# COMPACT_ATOMS: atom_id res chain seq x y z
N MET A 1 17.47 10.04 -5.58
CA MET A 1 17.43 8.96 -4.55
C MET A 1 16.27 8.03 -4.88
N LEU A 2 16.34 6.73 -4.58
CA LEU A 2 15.22 5.79 -4.80
C LEU A 2 14.50 5.50 -3.48
N LEU A 3 13.18 5.77 -3.44
CA LEU A 3 12.29 5.42 -2.34
C LEU A 3 11.31 4.33 -2.79
N ARG A 4 11.29 3.21 -2.06
CA ARG A 4 10.34 2.11 -2.28
C ARG A 4 9.24 2.16 -1.25
N ILE A 5 7.98 2.17 -1.69
CA ILE A 5 6.82 2.19 -0.80
C ILE A 5 6.08 0.87 -0.92
N ALA A 6 6.12 0.07 0.15
CA ALA A 6 5.30 -1.13 0.26
C ALA A 6 3.83 -0.77 0.48
N THR A 7 2.91 -1.43 -0.21
CA THR A 7 1.47 -1.19 -0.08
C THR A 7 0.65 -2.47 -0.25
N ARG A 8 -0.57 -2.51 0.29
CA ARG A 8 -1.51 -3.63 0.04
C ARG A 8 -2.04 -3.55 -1.38
N LYS A 9 -2.46 -4.69 -1.93
CA LYS A 9 -3.04 -4.77 -3.29
C LYS A 9 -4.48 -4.24 -3.40
N SER A 10 -5.14 -3.92 -2.28
CA SER A 10 -6.50 -3.38 -2.34
C SER A 10 -6.52 -2.03 -3.07
N GLN A 11 -7.58 -1.77 -3.83
CA GLN A 11 -7.67 -0.56 -4.65
C GLN A 11 -7.52 0.72 -3.83
N LEU A 12 -8.09 0.75 -2.62
CA LEU A 12 -7.95 1.89 -1.72
C LEU A 12 -6.50 2.09 -1.27
N ALA A 13 -5.77 1.01 -0.92
CA ALA A 13 -4.38 1.12 -0.50
C ALA A 13 -3.47 1.60 -1.64
N LEU A 14 -3.68 1.07 -2.85
CA LEU A 14 -2.97 1.53 -4.05
C LEU A 14 -3.22 3.02 -4.31
N TRP A 15 -4.49 3.46 -4.27
CA TRP A 15 -4.82 4.87 -4.44
C TRP A 15 -4.17 5.76 -3.38
N GLN A 16 -4.20 5.35 -2.11
CA GLN A 16 -3.55 6.08 -1.02
C GLN A 16 -2.04 6.21 -1.25
N THR A 17 -1.39 5.13 -1.67
CA THR A 17 0.05 5.12 -1.93
C THR A 17 0.41 5.98 -3.14
N GLU A 18 -0.36 5.92 -4.23
CA GLU A 18 -0.16 6.80 -5.39
C GLU A 18 -0.34 8.28 -5.03
N HIS A 19 -1.35 8.60 -4.22
CA HIS A 19 -1.58 9.97 -3.74
C HIS A 19 -0.40 10.51 -2.93
N VAL A 20 0.19 9.69 -2.05
CA VAL A 20 1.40 10.06 -1.30
C VAL A 20 2.60 10.19 -2.23
N ALA A 21 2.79 9.24 -3.16
CA ALA A 21 3.89 9.27 -4.12
C ALA A 21 3.85 10.52 -5.01
N ALA A 22 2.67 10.93 -5.48
CA ALA A 22 2.49 12.15 -6.26
C ALA A 22 2.94 13.40 -5.48
N ARG A 23 2.61 13.49 -4.20
CA ARG A 23 3.03 14.61 -3.34
C ARG A 23 4.54 14.62 -3.10
N LEU A 24 5.14 13.45 -2.90
CA LEU A 24 6.59 13.32 -2.72
C LEU A 24 7.34 13.78 -3.98
N ARG A 25 6.90 13.34 -5.17
CA ARG A 25 7.47 13.78 -6.46
C ARG A 25 7.29 15.28 -6.72
N ALA A 26 6.22 15.88 -6.20
CA ALA A 26 5.98 17.32 -6.32
C ALA A 26 6.92 18.16 -5.43
N LEU A 27 7.37 17.60 -4.29
CA LEU A 27 8.29 18.27 -3.37
C LEU A 27 9.76 18.09 -3.77
N ASP A 28 10.10 16.93 -4.33
CA ASP A 28 11.44 16.59 -4.80
C ASP A 28 11.34 15.96 -6.19
N PRO A 29 11.55 16.72 -7.28
CA PRO A 29 11.48 16.22 -8.65
C PRO A 29 12.50 15.13 -8.99
N ASP A 30 13.62 15.05 -8.25
CA ASP A 30 14.68 14.06 -8.46
C ASP A 30 14.47 12.78 -7.63
N LEU A 31 13.41 12.75 -6.80
CA LEU A 31 13.02 11.57 -6.05
C LEU A 31 12.31 10.55 -6.95
N VAL A 32 12.95 9.40 -7.12
CA VAL A 32 12.33 8.26 -7.79
C VAL A 32 11.52 7.49 -6.75
N VAL A 33 10.22 7.34 -6.98
CA VAL A 33 9.30 6.59 -6.11
C VAL A 33 8.82 5.34 -6.84
N GLU A 34 9.07 4.17 -6.25
CA GLU A 34 8.65 2.85 -6.72
C GLU A 34 7.61 2.27 -5.74
N LEU A 35 6.44 1.88 -6.24
CA LEU A 35 5.42 1.20 -5.44
C LEU A 35 5.67 -0.31 -5.49
N VAL A 36 5.64 -0.96 -4.33
CA VAL A 36 5.85 -2.40 -4.18
C VAL A 36 4.57 -3.02 -3.58
N PRO A 37 3.63 -3.51 -4.42
CA PRO A 37 2.41 -4.13 -3.93
C PRO A 37 2.70 -5.48 -3.26
N LEU A 38 2.27 -5.64 -2.02
CA LEU A 38 2.40 -6.85 -1.21
C LEU A 38 1.03 -7.52 -1.06
N SER A 39 1.01 -8.85 -1.16
CA SER A 39 -0.15 -9.65 -0.74
C SER A 39 -0.07 -9.86 0.76
N THR A 40 -1.16 -9.61 1.47
CA THR A 40 -1.30 -10.01 2.87
C THR A 40 -2.32 -11.12 3.00
N ARG A 41 -2.25 -11.93 4.08
CA ARG A 41 -3.24 -12.97 4.36
C ARG A 41 -4.67 -12.43 4.46
N GLY A 42 -4.83 -11.15 4.84
CA GLY A 42 -6.12 -10.45 4.85
C GLY A 42 -6.61 -10.00 3.46
N ASP A 43 -5.74 -9.91 2.45
CA ASP A 43 -6.14 -9.72 1.05
C ASP A 43 -6.62 -11.02 0.40
N GLU A 44 -6.15 -12.17 0.92
CA GLU A 44 -6.51 -13.52 0.43
C GLU A 44 -7.81 -14.05 1.02
N VAL A 45 -8.23 -13.52 2.19
CA VAL A 45 -9.46 -13.92 2.87
C VAL A 45 -10.49 -12.80 2.76
N LEU A 46 -11.25 -12.80 1.66
CA LEU A 46 -12.35 -11.85 1.41
C LEU A 46 -13.69 -12.32 1.98
N ASP A 47 -13.78 -13.61 2.35
CA ASP A 47 -15.06 -14.31 2.54
C ASP A 47 -15.42 -14.48 4.03
N ARG A 48 -14.59 -13.96 4.94
CA ARG A 48 -14.79 -14.09 6.39
C ARG A 48 -14.55 -12.76 7.06
N SER A 49 -15.37 -12.43 8.05
CA SER A 49 -15.18 -11.21 8.82
C SER A 49 -13.82 -11.23 9.53
N LEU A 50 -13.15 -10.07 9.61
CA LEU A 50 -11.92 -9.88 10.38
C LEU A 50 -12.04 -10.41 11.82
N SER A 51 -13.23 -10.29 12.42
CA SER A 51 -13.55 -10.82 13.76
C SER A 51 -13.47 -12.34 13.85
N ALA A 52 -13.71 -13.08 12.75
CA ALA A 52 -13.62 -14.53 12.70
C ALA A 52 -12.17 -15.04 12.48
N ILE A 53 -11.26 -14.16 12.05
CA ILE A 53 -9.89 -14.54 11.67
C ILE A 53 -8.91 -14.39 12.84
N GLY A 54 -9.28 -13.67 13.91
CA GLY A 54 -8.47 -13.53 15.11
C GLY A 54 -7.10 -12.94 14.82
N GLY A 55 -6.97 -11.61 14.87
CA GLY A 55 -5.70 -10.92 14.68
C GLY A 55 -5.49 -9.83 15.73
N LYS A 56 -4.30 -9.80 16.34
CA LYS A 56 -3.79 -8.58 16.95
C LYS A 56 -3.40 -7.66 15.79
N GLY A 57 -3.96 -6.45 15.78
CA GLY A 57 -3.68 -5.42 14.77
C GLY A 57 -2.19 -5.17 14.58
#